data_AF-A0A815S3W5-F1
#
_entry.id   AF-A0A815S3W5-F1
#
_cell.length_a   1.000
_cell.length_b   1.000
_cell.length_c   1.000
_cell.angle_alpha   90.00
_cell.angle_beta   90.00
_cell.angle_gamma   90.00
#
_symmetry.space_group_name_H-M   'P 1'
#
loop_
_entity.id
_entity.type
_entity.pdbx_description
1 polymer ?
#
loop_
_entity_poly.entity_id
_entity_poly.type
_entity_poly.pdbx_seq_one_letter_code
_entity_poly.pdbx_strand_id
1 'polypeptide(L)'
;IIVGMGFRPQPRVDDNLILVSNDPDQQARIASSLRLYRDVYLVQSNDAKTENCTAEEPASELPESTACLFNWFHIVNTDNHPCSDNNMYGFKKEQPCVLVKLNKVYGWTPLAGHLPENIQELRGIRTQEPRGGRSKKPGPVSDVYITCDGTNPADRDVLSDIVYYSVDKPSGSTKYGAIPNYYFPYRNARDHVQPFVLVQFKNLPIDRLISVTCKVWAPNIEHDARAMRGMTSFQLYRTHPNEKADNNDD
;
A
#
# COMPACT_ATOMS: atom_id res chain seq x y z
N ILE A 1 -15.65 -0.84 16.37
CA ILE A 1 -14.82 0.17 15.66
C ILE A 1 -14.71 -0.27 14.21
N ILE A 2 -15.00 0.60 13.24
CA ILE A 2 -14.95 0.24 11.80
C ILE A 2 -13.62 0.76 11.23
N VAL A 3 -12.82 -0.13 10.66
CA VAL A 3 -11.58 0.21 9.96
C VAL A 3 -11.86 0.19 8.46
N GLY A 4 -11.78 1.37 7.83
CA GLY A 4 -11.83 1.51 6.37
C GLY A 4 -10.44 1.55 5.76
N MET A 5 -10.38 1.52 4.43
CA MET A 5 -9.16 1.69 3.66
C MET A 5 -9.35 2.74 2.56
N GLY A 6 -8.24 3.26 2.03
CA GLY A 6 -8.23 4.12 0.86
C GLY A 6 -7.02 3.84 -0.02
N PHE A 7 -7.07 4.33 -1.25
CA PHE A 7 -6.01 4.16 -2.24
C PHE A 7 -5.65 5.47 -2.95
N ARG A 8 -4.47 5.52 -3.58
CA ARG A 8 -4.01 6.60 -4.46
C ARG A 8 -3.21 5.98 -5.63
N PRO A 9 -3.18 6.58 -6.83
CA PRO A 9 -3.69 7.91 -7.18
C PRO A 9 -5.21 7.99 -7.31
N GLN A 10 -5.74 9.20 -7.11
CA GLN A 10 -7.13 9.56 -7.37
C GLN A 10 -7.14 11.00 -7.92
N PRO A 11 -7.02 11.21 -9.25
CA PRO A 11 -6.99 12.55 -9.83
C PRO A 11 -8.26 13.36 -9.53
N ARG A 12 -9.41 12.68 -9.36
CA ARG A 12 -10.63 13.23 -8.76
C ARG A 12 -11.02 12.38 -7.57
N VAL A 13 -11.62 13.01 -6.56
CA VAL A 13 -11.88 12.38 -5.25
C VAL A 13 -12.78 11.14 -5.35
N ASP A 14 -13.73 11.15 -6.29
CA ASP A 14 -14.71 10.08 -6.50
C ASP A 14 -14.31 9.11 -7.64
N ASP A 15 -13.14 9.34 -8.27
CA ASP A 15 -12.67 8.45 -9.32
C ASP A 15 -12.12 7.17 -8.69
N ASN A 16 -12.79 6.07 -9.00
CA ASN A 16 -12.32 4.72 -8.71
C ASN A 16 -11.55 4.10 -9.89
N LEU A 17 -11.42 4.81 -11.01
CA LEU A 17 -10.69 4.34 -12.19
C LEU A 17 -9.26 4.91 -12.23
N ILE A 18 -8.29 4.02 -12.35
CA ILE A 18 -6.89 4.34 -12.63
C ILE A 18 -6.63 3.98 -14.09
N LEU A 19 -6.49 5.01 -14.91
CA LEU A 19 -6.18 4.88 -16.33
C LEU A 19 -4.67 4.68 -16.52
N VAL A 20 -4.29 3.58 -17.17
CA VAL A 20 -2.90 3.24 -17.50
C VAL A 20 -2.72 3.43 -19.00
N SER A 21 -2.29 4.62 -19.39
CA SER A 21 -2.08 4.97 -20.79
C SER A 21 -0.59 5.06 -21.13
N ASN A 22 -0.26 4.87 -22.41
CA ASN A 22 1.04 5.20 -22.97
C ASN A 22 1.14 6.68 -23.40
N ASP A 23 0.05 7.44 -23.32
CA ASP A 23 0.03 8.87 -23.60
C ASP A 23 0.82 9.65 -22.54
N PRO A 24 1.85 10.43 -22.92
CA PRO A 24 2.70 11.15 -21.96
C PRO A 24 1.95 12.14 -21.07
N ASP A 25 0.93 12.82 -21.59
CA ASP A 25 0.18 13.81 -20.82
C ASP A 25 -0.71 13.14 -19.77
N GLN A 26 -1.34 12.02 -20.12
CA GLN A 26 -2.09 11.21 -19.17
C GLN A 26 -1.19 10.59 -18.10
N GLN A 27 -0.02 10.07 -18.49
CA GLN A 27 0.98 9.57 -17.55
C GLN A 27 1.43 10.66 -16.57
N ALA A 28 1.73 11.86 -17.07
CA ALA A 28 2.14 12.99 -16.25
C ALA A 28 1.03 13.42 -15.28
N ARG A 29 -0.22 13.48 -15.74
CA ARG A 29 -1.38 13.85 -14.92
C ARG A 29 -1.59 12.87 -13.76
N ILE A 30 -1.60 11.57 -14.05
CA ILE A 30 -1.86 10.56 -13.01
C ILE A 30 -0.69 10.44 -12.04
N ALA A 31 0.55 10.52 -12.53
CA ALA A 31 1.74 10.54 -11.69
C ALA A 31 1.77 11.79 -10.79
N SER A 32 1.34 12.95 -11.30
CA SER A 32 1.26 14.18 -10.51
C SER A 32 0.28 14.08 -9.35
N SER A 33 -0.84 13.37 -9.52
CA SER A 33 -1.78 13.09 -8.42
C SER A 33 -1.10 12.32 -7.28
N LEU A 34 -0.30 11.30 -7.60
CA LEU A 34 0.45 10.55 -6.59
C LEU A 34 1.62 11.34 -6.01
N ARG A 35 2.31 12.15 -6.83
CA ARG A 35 3.39 13.05 -6.39
C ARG A 35 2.92 14.04 -5.33
N LEU A 36 1.80 14.73 -5.57
CA LEU A 36 1.22 15.66 -4.60
C LEU A 36 0.87 14.97 -3.28
N TYR A 37 0.38 13.73 -3.36
CA TYR A 37 0.07 12.95 -2.17
C TYR A 37 1.33 12.48 -1.43
N ARG A 38 2.36 12.07 -2.17
CA ARG A 38 3.68 11.69 -1.64
C ARG A 38 4.31 12.84 -0.86
N ASP A 39 4.22 14.07 -1.34
CA ASP A 39 4.92 15.22 -0.73
C ASP A 39 4.55 15.44 0.74
N VAL A 40 3.33 15.03 1.16
CA VAL A 40 2.93 15.00 2.57
C VAL A 40 3.87 14.15 3.45
N TYR A 41 4.44 13.08 2.91
CA TYR A 41 5.38 12.18 3.58
C TYR A 41 6.84 12.63 3.50
N LEU A 42 7.13 13.65 2.68
CA LEU A 42 8.47 14.24 2.56
C LEU A 42 8.66 15.45 3.49
N VAL A 43 7.56 16.06 3.93
CA VAL A 43 7.54 17.32 4.68
C VAL A 43 7.28 17.11 6.18
N GLN A 44 7.19 15.87 6.68
CA GLN A 44 7.19 15.65 8.14
C GLN A 44 8.46 16.27 8.74
N SER A 45 8.29 17.29 9.58
CA SER A 45 9.40 17.93 10.29
C SER A 45 9.94 17.00 11.36
N ASN A 46 11.25 16.81 11.40
CA ASN A 46 11.95 16.24 12.55
C ASN A 46 12.04 17.25 13.71
N ASP A 47 10.93 17.93 14.02
CA ASP A 47 10.82 18.75 15.22
C ASP A 47 10.37 17.89 16.42
N ALA A 48 10.20 18.49 17.60
CA ALA A 48 9.82 17.78 18.83
C ALA A 48 8.44 17.06 18.79
N LYS A 49 7.75 17.03 17.65
CA LYS A 49 6.42 16.44 17.48
C LYS A 49 6.42 15.18 16.61
N THR A 50 7.58 14.77 16.10
CA THR A 50 7.73 13.46 15.44
C THR A 50 8.90 12.66 16.02
N GLU A 51 8.73 11.34 16.12
CA GLU A 51 9.74 10.42 16.67
C GLU A 51 9.84 9.15 15.81
N ASN A 52 11.01 8.51 15.80
CA ASN A 52 11.19 7.23 15.12
C ASN A 52 10.57 6.10 15.95
N CYS A 53 9.57 5.43 15.40
CA CYS A 53 8.92 4.31 16.09
C CYS A 53 9.56 2.98 15.71
N THR A 54 9.75 2.13 16.72
CA THR A 54 10.32 0.78 16.61
C THR A 54 9.46 -0.23 17.37
N ALA A 55 9.85 -1.51 17.36
CA ALA A 55 9.13 -2.51 18.16
C ALA A 55 9.27 -2.25 19.67
N GLU A 56 10.43 -1.71 20.06
CA GLU A 56 10.80 -1.38 21.43
C GLU A 56 10.26 -0.02 21.87
N GLU A 57 10.09 0.92 20.92
CA GLU A 57 9.58 2.28 21.16
C GLU A 57 8.37 2.55 20.24
N PRO A 58 7.19 1.99 20.54
CA PRO A 58 6.02 2.09 19.68
C PRO A 58 5.26 3.41 19.85
N ALA A 59 4.41 3.75 18.87
CA ALA A 59 3.52 4.93 18.92
C ALA A 59 2.66 4.99 20.19
N SER A 60 2.31 3.83 20.75
CA SER A 60 1.52 3.71 21.96
C SER A 60 2.22 4.25 23.21
N GLU A 61 3.55 4.39 23.19
CA GLU A 61 4.34 4.90 24.31
C GLU A 61 4.75 6.35 24.15
N LEU A 62 4.60 6.91 22.94
CA LEU A 62 4.85 8.33 22.68
C LEU A 62 3.82 9.24 23.37
N PRO A 63 4.19 10.49 23.69
CA PRO A 63 3.25 11.52 24.12
C PRO A 63 2.10 11.68 23.11
N GLU A 64 0.89 12.02 23.57
CA GLU A 64 -0.29 12.10 22.68
C GLU A 64 -0.15 13.10 21.53
N SER A 65 0.62 14.17 21.74
CA SER A 65 0.90 15.19 20.71
C SER A 65 1.97 14.80 19.69
N THR A 66 2.63 13.66 19.89
CA THR A 66 3.79 13.22 19.11
C THR A 66 3.38 12.09 18.16
N ALA A 67 3.81 12.18 16.90
CA ALA A 67 3.54 11.19 15.87
C ALA A 67 4.76 10.34 15.56
N CYS A 68 4.55 9.11 15.09
CA CYS A 68 5.63 8.36 14.44
C CYS A 68 6.03 9.02 13.11
N LEU A 69 7.33 9.11 12.89
CA LEU A 69 7.90 9.42 11.58
C LEU A 69 7.61 8.25 10.62
N PHE A 70 7.03 8.57 9.47
CA PHE A 70 6.83 7.63 8.38
C PHE A 70 7.21 8.31 7.07
N ASN A 71 8.45 8.11 6.64
CA ASN A 71 8.99 8.74 5.46
C ASN A 71 8.75 7.87 4.21
N TRP A 72 8.45 8.51 3.07
CA TRP A 72 8.32 7.85 1.76
C TRP A 72 9.53 6.98 1.39
N PHE A 73 10.73 7.44 1.71
CA PHE A 73 11.99 6.78 1.40
C PHE A 73 12.24 5.49 2.19
N HIS A 74 11.44 5.21 3.24
CA HIS A 74 11.47 3.91 3.91
C HIS A 74 11.01 2.76 2.98
N ILE A 75 10.20 3.08 1.96
CA ILE A 75 9.72 2.11 0.97
C ILE A 75 10.45 2.32 -0.36
N VAL A 76 10.43 3.55 -0.88
CA VAL A 76 11.05 3.89 -2.17
C VAL A 76 12.46 4.41 -1.91
N ASN A 77 13.40 3.50 -1.69
CA ASN A 77 14.75 3.81 -1.21
C ASN A 77 15.77 4.17 -2.30
N THR A 78 15.40 4.11 -3.58
CA THR A 78 16.27 4.44 -4.71
C THR A 78 15.49 5.14 -5.81
N ASP A 79 16.19 5.96 -6.60
CA ASP A 79 15.63 6.64 -7.77
C ASP A 79 15.16 5.67 -8.86
N ASN A 80 15.77 4.48 -8.92
CA ASN A 80 15.41 3.43 -9.87
C ASN A 80 14.31 2.49 -9.36
N HIS A 81 13.81 2.68 -8.14
CA HIS A 81 12.72 1.87 -7.58
C HIS A 81 11.48 1.92 -8.52
N PRO A 82 10.76 0.81 -8.77
CA PRO A 82 9.65 0.79 -9.74
C PRO A 82 8.56 1.84 -9.48
N CYS A 83 8.29 2.11 -8.21
CA CYS A 83 7.34 3.12 -7.76
C CYS A 83 7.96 4.51 -7.50
N SER A 84 9.17 4.79 -7.99
CA SER A 84 9.79 6.11 -7.85
C SER A 84 9.12 7.14 -8.75
N ASP A 85 9.31 8.41 -8.42
CA ASP A 85 8.85 9.53 -9.24
C ASP A 85 9.53 9.55 -10.63
N ASN A 86 10.80 9.14 -10.70
CA ASN A 86 11.53 8.97 -11.96
C ASN A 86 10.91 7.90 -12.86
N ASN A 87 10.29 6.88 -12.28
CA ASN A 87 9.52 5.87 -13.01
C ASN A 87 8.05 6.26 -13.19
N MET A 88 7.66 7.50 -12.83
CA MET A 88 6.27 7.94 -12.72
C MET A 88 5.44 6.91 -11.99
N TYR A 89 5.91 6.40 -10.85
CA TYR A 89 5.22 5.40 -10.05
C TYR A 89 4.79 4.16 -10.85
N GLY A 90 5.63 3.73 -11.79
CA GLY A 90 5.40 2.58 -12.65
C GLY A 90 4.54 2.83 -13.90
N PHE A 91 3.90 4.01 -14.01
CA PHE A 91 3.07 4.35 -15.16
C PHE A 91 3.87 4.42 -16.48
N LYS A 92 5.16 4.80 -16.46
CA LYS A 92 6.03 4.79 -17.66
C LYS A 92 6.11 3.43 -18.35
N LYS A 93 6.02 2.35 -17.58
CA LYS A 93 6.08 0.97 -18.08
C LYS A 93 4.72 0.29 -18.06
N GLU A 94 3.64 1.06 -17.86
CA GLU A 94 2.27 0.54 -17.76
C GLU A 94 2.10 -0.50 -16.62
N GLN A 95 2.93 -0.38 -15.58
CA GLN A 95 2.92 -1.25 -14.38
C GLN A 95 2.67 -0.38 -13.15
N PRO A 96 1.44 0.14 -12.98
CA PRO A 96 1.16 1.20 -12.03
C PRO A 96 1.38 0.75 -10.58
N CYS A 97 1.94 1.64 -9.77
CA CYS A 97 1.97 1.52 -8.32
C CYS A 97 0.80 2.28 -7.71
N VAL A 98 0.03 1.57 -6.89
CA VAL A 98 -1.10 2.11 -6.14
C VAL A 98 -0.72 2.13 -4.67
N LEU A 99 -0.78 3.29 -4.04
CA LEU A 99 -0.63 3.42 -2.59
C LEU A 99 -1.93 2.98 -1.93
N VAL A 100 -1.84 2.06 -0.97
CA VAL A 100 -2.98 1.56 -0.18
C VAL A 100 -2.70 1.82 1.29
N LYS A 101 -3.69 2.36 2.00
CA LYS A 101 -3.59 2.72 3.42
C LYS A 101 -4.89 2.44 4.16
N LEU A 102 -4.79 2.31 5.48
CA LEU A 102 -5.97 2.29 6.36
C LEU A 102 -6.51 3.72 6.52
N ASN A 103 -7.76 3.89 6.92
CA ASN A 103 -8.31 5.16 7.37
C ASN A 103 -7.87 5.47 8.81
N LYS A 104 -7.86 6.75 9.18
CA LYS A 104 -7.49 7.18 10.54
C LYS A 104 -8.60 6.78 11.50
N VAL A 105 -8.30 5.90 12.44
CA VAL A 105 -9.23 5.47 13.49
C VAL A 105 -8.59 5.71 14.84
N TYR A 106 -9.10 6.70 15.57
CA TYR A 106 -8.52 7.12 16.84
C TYR A 106 -8.50 5.97 17.86
N GLY A 107 -7.35 5.76 18.49
CA GLY A 107 -7.15 4.74 19.53
C GLY A 107 -7.17 3.28 19.03
N TRP A 108 -7.38 3.03 17.74
CA TRP A 108 -7.37 1.67 17.21
C TRP A 108 -5.95 1.12 17.09
N THR A 109 -5.76 -0.11 17.54
CA THR A 109 -4.51 -0.88 17.43
C THR A 109 -4.82 -2.29 16.94
N PRO A 110 -3.98 -2.90 16.07
CA PRO A 110 -4.14 -4.30 15.71
C PRO A 110 -3.97 -5.20 16.94
N LEU A 111 -4.88 -6.16 17.12
CA LEU A 111 -4.74 -7.13 18.20
C LEU A 111 -3.69 -8.19 17.85
N ALA A 112 -2.97 -8.65 18.86
CA ALA A 112 -2.12 -9.83 18.75
C ALA A 112 -3.01 -11.08 18.60
N GLY A 113 -2.80 -11.90 17.57
CA GLY A 113 -3.63 -13.09 17.38
C GLY A 113 -3.35 -13.89 16.12
N HIS A 114 -4.25 -14.81 15.81
CA HIS A 114 -4.18 -15.64 14.61
C HIS A 114 -4.96 -14.99 13.47
N LEU A 115 -4.35 -14.98 12.28
CA LEU A 115 -5.05 -14.67 11.05
C LEU A 115 -5.97 -15.84 10.63
N PRO A 116 -7.07 -15.56 9.90
CA PRO A 116 -7.90 -16.58 9.25
C PRO A 116 -7.10 -17.60 8.44
N GLU A 117 -7.55 -18.86 8.38
CA GLU A 117 -6.86 -19.98 7.71
C GLU A 117 -6.41 -19.66 6.28
N ASN A 118 -7.27 -19.04 5.50
CA ASN A 118 -7.01 -18.67 4.10
C ASN A 118 -5.90 -17.61 3.93
N ILE A 119 -5.42 -17.01 5.01
CA ILE A 119 -4.31 -16.07 5.02
C ILE A 119 -3.28 -16.40 6.11
N GLN A 120 -3.29 -17.61 6.67
CA GLN A 120 -2.26 -18.04 7.61
C GLN A 120 -0.88 -18.11 6.97
N GLU A 121 -0.79 -18.21 5.64
CA GLU A 121 0.48 -18.16 4.92
C GLU A 121 1.14 -16.76 4.92
N LEU A 122 0.41 -15.71 5.33
CA LEU A 122 0.95 -14.37 5.52
C LEU A 122 1.86 -14.27 6.77
N ARG A 123 1.93 -15.33 7.59
CA ARG A 123 2.70 -15.44 8.86
C ARG A 123 4.22 -15.30 8.72
N GLY A 124 4.77 -15.26 7.51
CA GLY A 124 6.21 -15.07 7.35
C GLY A 124 6.66 -13.72 7.93
N ILE A 125 7.79 -13.70 8.64
CA ILE A 125 8.71 -12.55 8.82
C ILE A 125 8.76 -11.84 10.18
N ARG A 126 7.97 -12.19 11.20
CA ARG A 126 8.26 -11.70 12.57
C ARG A 126 8.37 -12.76 13.67
N THR A 127 8.62 -14.01 13.28
CA THR A 127 9.38 -14.89 14.18
C THR A 127 10.78 -14.32 14.23
N GLN A 128 11.14 -13.64 15.32
CA GLN A 128 12.54 -13.55 15.71
C GLN A 128 13.10 -14.98 15.61
N GLU A 129 14.02 -15.23 14.68
CA GLU A 129 14.76 -16.49 14.73
C GLU A 129 15.46 -16.50 16.09
N PRO A 130 15.18 -17.47 16.97
CA PRO A 130 15.99 -17.63 18.15
C PRO A 130 17.37 -18.01 17.65
N ARG A 131 18.40 -17.24 18.00
CA ARG A 131 19.78 -17.74 18.03
C ARG A 131 19.80 -18.96 18.97
N GLY A 132 19.54 -20.15 18.43
CA GLY A 132 19.49 -21.40 19.20
C GLY A 132 18.31 -22.32 18.89
N GLY A 133 18.44 -23.14 17.84
CA GLY A 133 18.24 -24.61 17.88
C GLY A 133 16.94 -25.25 18.40
N ARG A 134 15.81 -24.54 18.59
CA ARG A 134 14.52 -25.19 18.89
C ARG A 134 13.37 -24.53 18.10
N SER A 135 12.71 -25.31 17.24
CA SER A 135 11.47 -24.94 16.55
C SER A 135 10.35 -24.66 17.57
N LYS A 136 10.17 -23.38 17.93
CA LYS A 136 8.96 -22.92 18.63
C LYS A 136 7.93 -22.49 17.59
N LYS A 137 6.67 -22.83 17.84
CA LYS A 137 5.52 -22.37 17.04
C LYS A 137 5.62 -20.84 16.84
N PRO A 138 5.25 -20.31 15.66
CA PRO A 138 5.28 -18.88 15.42
C PRO A 138 4.43 -18.14 16.47
N GLY A 139 4.95 -17.02 16.96
CA GLY A 139 4.26 -16.15 17.91
C GLY A 139 3.01 -15.49 17.31
N PRO A 140 2.18 -14.85 18.15
CA PRO A 140 0.99 -14.14 17.68
C PRO A 140 1.37 -12.99 16.75
N VAL A 141 0.60 -12.83 15.66
CA VAL A 141 0.76 -11.73 14.71
C VAL A 141 0.25 -10.45 15.36
N SER A 142 1.02 -9.38 15.32
CA SER A 142 0.59 -8.04 15.72
C SER A 142 0.50 -7.04 14.57
N ASP A 143 1.17 -7.30 13.45
CA ASP A 143 1.23 -6.36 12.33
C ASP A 143 -0.07 -6.36 11.51
N VAL A 144 -0.23 -5.31 10.71
CA VAL A 144 -1.36 -5.15 9.80
C VAL A 144 -0.94 -5.58 8.41
N TYR A 145 -1.63 -6.55 7.81
CA TYR A 145 -1.30 -7.03 6.46
C TYR A 145 -2.29 -6.52 5.42
N ILE A 146 -1.83 -6.34 4.19
CA ILE A 146 -2.64 -5.92 3.05
C ILE A 146 -2.42 -6.88 1.90
N THR A 147 -3.51 -7.35 1.31
CA THR A 147 -3.53 -8.16 0.09
C THR A 147 -4.50 -7.55 -0.91
N CYS A 148 -4.14 -7.53 -2.18
CA CYS A 148 -4.99 -7.13 -3.30
C CYS A 148 -5.20 -8.30 -4.25
N ASP A 149 -6.38 -8.38 -4.82
CA ASP A 149 -6.77 -9.43 -5.74
C ASP A 149 -7.89 -8.92 -6.68
N GLY A 150 -8.18 -9.68 -7.73
CA GLY A 150 -9.35 -9.45 -8.58
C GLY A 150 -10.65 -9.58 -7.80
N THR A 151 -11.57 -8.64 -8.02
CA THR A 151 -12.85 -8.61 -7.30
C THR A 151 -13.73 -9.81 -7.67
N ASN A 152 -13.77 -10.17 -8.95
CA ASN A 152 -14.49 -11.32 -9.49
C ASN A 152 -13.51 -12.37 -10.07
N PRO A 153 -13.95 -13.62 -10.33
CA PRO A 153 -13.06 -14.67 -10.84
C PRO A 153 -12.32 -14.29 -12.13
N ALA A 154 -12.99 -13.63 -13.07
CA ALA A 154 -12.38 -13.23 -14.33
C ALA A 154 -11.24 -12.20 -14.14
N ASP A 155 -11.36 -11.31 -13.15
CA ASP A 155 -10.30 -10.35 -12.80
C ASP A 155 -9.13 -11.04 -12.09
N ARG A 156 -9.40 -12.06 -11.25
CA ARG A 156 -8.35 -12.82 -10.55
C ARG A 156 -7.45 -13.58 -11.51
N ASP A 157 -8.03 -14.18 -12.53
CA ASP A 157 -7.31 -14.97 -13.54
C ASP A 157 -6.27 -14.12 -14.30
N VAL A 158 -6.43 -12.80 -14.26
CA VAL A 158 -5.57 -11.84 -14.97
C VAL A 158 -4.57 -11.17 -14.04
N LEU A 159 -4.96 -10.90 -12.78
CA LEU A 159 -4.12 -10.22 -11.80
C LEU A 159 -3.19 -11.21 -11.09
N SER A 160 -2.24 -11.77 -11.84
CA SER A 160 -1.32 -12.78 -11.30
C SER A 160 0.02 -12.22 -10.79
N ASP A 161 0.43 -11.03 -11.23
CA ASP A 161 1.74 -10.45 -10.89
C ASP A 161 1.57 -9.13 -10.14
N ILE A 162 1.42 -9.25 -8.81
CA ILE A 162 1.30 -8.15 -7.87
C ILE A 162 2.53 -8.13 -6.97
N VAL A 163 3.16 -6.97 -6.84
CA VAL A 163 4.29 -6.76 -5.92
C VAL A 163 3.95 -5.71 -4.89
N TYR A 164 4.12 -6.05 -3.61
CA TYR A 164 3.88 -5.18 -2.47
C TYR A 164 5.21 -4.66 -1.93
N TYR A 165 5.32 -3.35 -1.80
CA TYR A 165 6.46 -2.68 -1.18
C TYR A 165 6.02 -2.09 0.16
N SER A 166 6.75 -2.43 1.22
CA SER A 166 6.44 -2.10 2.61
C SER A 166 7.72 -1.68 3.32
N VAL A 167 7.60 -1.02 4.48
CA VAL A 167 8.77 -0.50 5.22
C VAL A 167 9.76 -1.61 5.60
N ASP A 168 9.26 -2.79 5.96
CA ASP A 168 10.06 -3.98 6.30
C ASP A 168 10.59 -4.73 5.06
N LYS A 169 10.00 -4.49 3.89
CA LYS A 169 10.34 -5.14 2.61
C LYS A 169 10.35 -4.15 1.45
N PRO A 170 11.29 -3.20 1.41
CA PRO A 170 11.42 -2.24 0.32
C PRO A 170 11.81 -2.92 -1.01
N SER A 171 12.40 -4.12 -0.98
CA SER A 171 12.70 -4.90 -2.19
C SER A 171 11.47 -5.55 -2.84
N GLY A 172 10.31 -5.51 -2.16
CA GLY A 172 9.07 -6.09 -2.65
C GLY A 172 8.76 -7.49 -2.11
N SER A 173 7.48 -7.81 -2.05
CA SER A 173 6.94 -9.13 -1.73
C SER A 173 5.85 -9.48 -2.74
N THR A 174 5.73 -10.74 -3.15
CA THR A 174 4.66 -11.19 -4.05
C THR A 174 3.44 -11.75 -3.30
N LYS A 175 3.46 -11.74 -1.97
CA LYS A 175 2.40 -12.34 -1.15
C LYS A 175 1.49 -11.28 -0.51
N TYR A 176 2.08 -10.26 0.11
CA TYR A 176 1.35 -9.22 0.85
C TYR A 176 2.26 -8.04 1.15
N GLY A 177 1.63 -6.90 1.46
CA GLY A 177 2.26 -5.80 2.16
C GLY A 177 1.99 -5.85 3.65
N ALA A 178 2.86 -5.22 4.43
CA ALA A 178 2.75 -5.16 5.88
C ALA A 178 2.95 -3.74 6.39
N ILE A 179 2.20 -3.38 7.43
CA ILE A 179 2.41 -2.19 8.23
C ILE A 179 2.73 -2.67 9.65
N PRO A 180 3.93 -2.41 10.15
CA PRO A 180 4.30 -2.77 11.50
C PRO A 180 3.36 -2.18 12.55
N ASN A 181 3.04 -2.98 13.57
CA ASN A 181 2.11 -2.61 14.63
C ASN A 181 2.52 -1.36 15.42
N TYR A 182 3.82 -1.08 15.50
CA TYR A 182 4.36 0.05 16.25
C TYR A 182 3.99 1.42 15.68
N TYR A 183 3.38 1.48 14.49
CA TYR A 183 2.79 2.72 13.97
C TYR A 183 1.39 3.04 14.52
N PHE A 184 0.81 2.15 15.33
CA PHE A 184 -0.51 2.29 15.93
C PHE A 184 -0.42 2.46 17.45
N PRO A 185 -1.37 3.16 18.10
CA PRO A 185 -2.62 3.70 17.53
C PRO A 185 -2.48 5.10 16.92
N TYR A 186 -3.47 5.49 16.12
CA TYR A 186 -3.65 6.90 15.73
C TYR A 186 -4.14 7.73 16.93
N ARG A 187 -3.41 8.78 17.29
CA ARG A 187 -3.71 9.66 18.44
C ARG A 187 -4.03 11.11 18.09
N ASN A 188 -4.31 11.40 16.81
CA ASN A 188 -4.60 12.77 16.35
C ASN A 188 -3.46 13.78 16.56
N ALA A 189 -2.21 13.28 16.66
CA ALA A 189 -1.02 14.12 16.64
C ALA A 189 -0.95 14.93 15.33
N ARG A 190 -0.55 16.21 15.43
CA ARG A 190 -0.63 17.21 14.34
C ARG A 190 0.07 16.75 13.07
N ASP A 191 1.28 16.23 13.21
CA ASP A 191 2.16 15.90 12.08
C ASP A 191 2.08 14.41 11.71
N HIS A 192 1.03 13.71 12.15
CA HIS A 192 0.81 12.30 11.83
C HIS A 192 0.41 12.09 10.37
N VAL A 193 1.25 11.33 9.67
CA VAL A 193 0.93 10.73 8.36
C VAL A 193 0.65 9.24 8.53
N GLN A 194 -0.25 8.71 7.69
CA GLN A 194 -0.69 7.32 7.80
C GLN A 194 0.30 6.40 7.11
N PRO A 195 0.79 5.34 7.77
CA PRO A 195 1.56 4.30 7.11
C PRO A 195 0.81 3.74 5.90
N PHE A 196 1.56 3.35 4.87
CA PHE A 196 0.99 2.79 3.65
C PHE A 196 1.83 1.65 3.10
N VAL A 197 1.24 0.94 2.14
CA VAL A 197 1.89 -0.06 1.28
C VAL A 197 1.76 0.43 -0.17
N LEU A 198 2.81 0.28 -0.97
CA LEU A 198 2.70 0.44 -2.43
C LEU A 198 2.45 -0.93 -3.05
N VAL A 199 1.45 -1.00 -3.94
CA VAL A 199 1.05 -2.21 -4.64
C VAL A 199 1.26 -1.98 -6.13
N GLN A 200 2.25 -2.65 -6.70
CA GLN A 200 2.51 -2.60 -8.13
C GLN A 200 1.77 -3.72 -8.84
N PHE A 201 0.99 -3.35 -9.85
CA PHE A 201 0.32 -4.30 -10.73
C PHE A 201 1.12 -4.44 -12.02
N LYS A 202 1.55 -5.65 -12.33
CA LYS A 202 2.34 -5.95 -13.53
C LYS A 202 1.53 -6.72 -14.55
N ASN A 203 2.00 -6.70 -15.80
CA ASN A 203 1.42 -7.47 -16.91
C ASN A 203 -0.08 -7.25 -17.09
N LEU A 204 -0.56 -6.01 -16.91
CA LEU A 204 -1.97 -5.69 -17.12
C LEU A 204 -2.33 -5.92 -18.60
N PRO A 205 -3.42 -6.67 -18.90
CA PRO A 205 -3.91 -6.80 -20.26
C PRO A 205 -4.38 -5.45 -20.78
N ILE A 206 -4.20 -5.29 -22.08
CA ILE A 206 -4.64 -4.11 -22.82
C ILE A 206 -6.16 -4.20 -23.03
N ASP A 207 -6.83 -3.05 -23.01
CA ASP A 207 -8.24 -2.89 -23.33
C ASP A 207 -9.20 -3.73 -22.50
N ARG A 208 -8.83 -3.89 -21.23
CA ARG A 208 -9.63 -4.60 -20.25
C ARG A 208 -9.75 -3.81 -18.96
N LEU A 209 -10.99 -3.60 -18.54
CA LEU A 209 -11.32 -3.02 -17.25
C LEU A 209 -11.25 -4.12 -16.19
N ILE A 210 -10.40 -3.93 -15.19
CA ILE A 210 -10.15 -4.92 -14.14
C ILE A 210 -10.56 -4.31 -12.81
N SER A 211 -11.46 -4.97 -12.08
CA SER A 211 -11.81 -4.54 -10.74
C SER A 211 -10.89 -5.18 -9.71
N VAL A 212 -10.22 -4.35 -8.92
CA VAL A 212 -9.30 -4.76 -7.85
C VAL A 212 -9.97 -4.53 -6.51
N THR A 213 -9.80 -5.48 -5.58
CA THR A 213 -10.15 -5.31 -4.18
C THR A 213 -8.93 -5.57 -3.31
N CYS A 214 -8.54 -4.57 -2.52
CA CYS A 214 -7.52 -4.68 -1.50
C CYS A 214 -8.18 -4.83 -0.14
N LYS A 215 -7.75 -5.83 0.64
CA LYS A 215 -8.22 -6.12 2.00
C LYS A 215 -7.10 -5.92 3.00
N VAL A 216 -7.46 -5.44 4.18
CA VAL A 216 -6.56 -5.34 5.33
C VAL A 216 -6.87 -6.46 6.31
N TRP A 217 -5.84 -7.01 6.96
CA TRP A 217 -5.96 -8.15 7.85
C TRP A 217 -5.26 -7.89 9.18
N ALA A 218 -6.03 -8.04 10.25
CA ALA A 218 -5.59 -8.16 11.64
C ALA A 218 -6.73 -8.88 12.41
N PRO A 219 -6.46 -9.52 13.56
CA PRO A 219 -7.47 -10.30 14.28
C PRO A 219 -8.74 -9.54 14.66
N ASN A 220 -8.67 -8.22 14.82
CA ASN A 220 -9.80 -7.33 15.14
C ASN A 220 -10.33 -6.54 13.93
N ILE A 221 -10.12 -7.04 12.71
CA ILE A 221 -10.70 -6.47 11.49
C ILE A 221 -11.80 -7.38 10.97
N GLU A 222 -12.99 -6.81 10.82
CA GLU A 222 -14.12 -7.44 10.16
C GLU A 222 -14.19 -6.98 8.69
N HIS A 223 -14.50 -7.92 7.80
CA HIS A 223 -14.72 -7.64 6.38
C HIS A 223 -16.21 -7.62 6.06
N ASP A 224 -16.67 -6.53 5.46
CA ASP A 224 -18.01 -6.41 4.91
C ASP A 224 -17.91 -5.68 3.56
N ALA A 225 -18.18 -6.41 2.48
CA ALA A 225 -18.08 -5.88 1.13
C ALA A 225 -19.17 -4.83 0.82
N ARG A 226 -20.34 -4.90 1.46
CA ARG A 226 -21.42 -3.92 1.25
C ARG A 226 -21.10 -2.59 1.91
N ALA A 227 -20.48 -2.65 3.09
CA ALA A 227 -20.11 -1.48 3.87
C ALA A 227 -18.63 -1.05 3.65
N MET A 228 -17.91 -1.67 2.71
CA MET A 228 -16.48 -1.45 2.45
C MET A 228 -15.61 -1.51 3.72
N ARG A 229 -15.95 -2.41 4.64
CA ARG A 229 -15.21 -2.58 5.90
C ARG A 229 -14.01 -3.48 5.69
N GLY A 230 -12.86 -3.04 6.18
CA GLY A 230 -11.60 -3.77 6.03
C GLY A 230 -11.13 -3.91 4.59
N MET A 231 -11.65 -3.09 3.66
CA MET A 231 -11.29 -3.17 2.24
C MET A 231 -11.43 -1.84 1.51
N THR A 232 -10.79 -1.76 0.34
CA THR A 232 -10.99 -0.72 -0.65
C THR A 232 -10.97 -1.35 -2.04
N SER A 233 -11.67 -0.73 -2.99
CA SER A 233 -11.76 -1.24 -4.35
C SER A 233 -11.58 -0.11 -5.35
N PHE A 234 -10.95 -0.43 -6.47
CA PHE A 234 -10.71 0.47 -7.58
C PHE A 234 -10.64 -0.35 -8.88
N GLN A 235 -10.59 0.33 -10.00
CA GLN A 235 -10.52 -0.26 -11.33
C GLN A 235 -9.23 0.15 -12.01
N LEU A 236 -8.61 -0.79 -12.71
CA LEU A 236 -7.47 -0.55 -13.59
C LEU A 236 -7.95 -0.71 -15.03
N TYR A 237 -7.58 0.22 -15.91
CA TYR A 237 -7.80 0.08 -17.35
C TYR A 237 -6.53 0.48 -18.09
N ARG A 238 -5.91 -0.48 -18.77
CA ARG A 238 -4.76 -0.20 -19.65
C ARG A 238 -5.26 0.06 -21.06
N THR A 239 -4.99 1.23 -21.61
CA THR A 239 -5.44 1.60 -22.96
C THR A 239 -4.60 0.89 -24.01
N HIS A 240 -5.16 0.70 -25.21
CA HIS A 240 -4.35 0.40 -26.38
C HIS A 240 -3.24 1.44 -26.57
N PRO A 241 -2.06 1.01 -27.04
CA PRO A 241 -1.03 1.94 -27.44
C PRO A 241 -1.55 2.81 -28.57
N ASN A 242 -1.43 4.14 -28.45
CA ASN A 242 -1.61 5.00 -29.62
C ASN A 242 -0.64 4.51 -30.71
N GLU A 243 -1.17 4.10 -31.86
CA GLU A 243 -0.35 3.96 -33.08
C GLU A 243 0.31 5.32 -33.28
N LYS A 244 1.64 5.36 -33.22
CA LYS A 244 2.34 6.56 -33.67
C LYS A 244 1.90 6.74 -35.12
N ALA A 245 1.39 7.93 -35.46
CA ALA A 245 1.29 8.31 -36.85
C ALA A 245 2.70 8.13 -37.43
N ASP A 246 2.85 7.12 -38.30
CA ASP A 246 3.98 7.04 -39.20
C ASP A 246 3.93 8.30 -40.05
N ASN A 247 4.58 9.37 -39.58
CA ASN A 247 4.99 10.46 -40.43
C ASN A 247 6.12 9.92 -41.32
N ASN A 248 5.74 9.09 -42.30
CA ASN A 248 6.46 8.98 -43.55
C ASN A 248 6.08 10.22 -44.36
N ASP A 249 6.79 11.32 -44.10
CA ASP A 249 6.92 12.38 -45.10
C ASP A 249 8.09 11.96 -46.01
N ASP A 250 7.73 11.47 -47.20
CA ASP A 250 8.56 11.40 -48.40
C ASP A 250 9.04 12.81 -48.83
#